data_AF-A0A1U7PUF1-F1
#
_entry.id   AF-A0A1U7PUF1-F1
#
_cell.length_a   1.000
_cell.length_b   1.000
_cell.length_c   1.000
_cell.angle_alpha   90.00
_cell.angle_beta   90.00
_cell.angle_gamma   90.00
#
_symmetry.space_group_name_H-M   'P 1'
#
loop_
_entity.id
_entity.type
_entity.pdbx_description
1 polymer ?
#
loop_
_entity_poly.entity_id
_entity_poly.type
_entity_poly.pdbx_seq_one_letter_code
_entity_poly.pdbx_strand_id
1 'polypeptide(L)'
;MFKKKYLKEVIYWVSIFIISSSMFIYGLSKPTQFENTGNFANISTLSGQQLMWIFYGYSKTYPIIIGLFEILGALTILFRKTRIFGCLILTTILINIIIQDYIFNIVALSSAIYYQILIIIILIFDYSEVKKIMKSLFSSAGKSKINIFVIVIALIIALILKFYETKII
;
A
#
# COMPACT_ATOMS: atom_id res chain seq x y z
N MET A 1 -31.01 -24.04 8.49
CA MET A 1 -30.26 -24.21 7.23
C MET A 1 -29.83 -22.83 6.72
N PHE A 2 -28.63 -22.36 7.11
CA PHE A 2 -28.07 -21.09 6.61
C PHE A 2 -27.89 -21.18 5.09
N LYS A 3 -28.70 -20.44 4.32
CA LYS A 3 -28.57 -20.42 2.85
C LYS A 3 -27.16 -19.91 2.48
N LYS A 4 -26.50 -20.54 1.51
CA LYS A 4 -25.14 -20.19 1.01
C LYS A 4 -24.93 -18.70 0.72
N LYS A 5 -26.00 -17.95 0.40
CA LYS A 5 -25.98 -16.49 0.21
C LYS A 5 -25.57 -15.73 1.47
N TYR A 6 -26.13 -16.08 2.63
CA TYR A 6 -25.81 -15.40 3.89
C TYR A 6 -24.38 -15.65 4.34
N LEU A 7 -23.84 -16.85 4.07
CA LEU A 7 -22.45 -17.17 4.38
C LEU A 7 -21.46 -16.26 3.64
N LYS A 8 -21.74 -15.98 2.35
CA LYS A 8 -20.93 -15.08 1.53
C LYS A 8 -20.93 -13.65 2.07
N GLU A 9 -22.11 -13.14 2.43
CA GLU A 9 -22.25 -11.79 3.00
C GLU A 9 -21.54 -11.67 4.36
N VAL A 10 -21.63 -12.71 5.19
CA VAL A 10 -20.91 -12.75 6.48
C VAL A 10 -19.40 -12.72 6.28
N ILE A 11 -18.85 -13.57 5.40
CA ILE A 11 -17.40 -13.59 5.13
C ILE A 11 -16.91 -12.22 4.63
N TYR A 12 -17.70 -11.59 3.75
CA TYR A 12 -17.37 -10.28 3.20
C TYR A 12 -17.29 -9.19 4.28
N TRP A 13 -18.31 -9.07 5.12
CA TRP A 13 -18.33 -8.07 6.19
C TRP A 13 -17.32 -8.37 7.30
N VAL A 14 -17.10 -9.65 7.64
CA VAL A 14 -16.04 -10.05 8.58
C VAL A 14 -14.67 -9.62 8.06
N SER A 15 -14.39 -9.83 6.77
CA SER A 15 -13.12 -9.40 6.16
C SER A 15 -12.95 -7.88 6.26
N ILE A 16 -14.01 -7.12 5.94
CA ILE A 16 -14.02 -5.65 6.05
C ILE A 16 -13.73 -5.19 7.47
N PHE A 17 -14.40 -5.76 8.47
CA PHE A 17 -14.22 -5.33 9.86
C PHE A 17 -12.84 -5.72 10.41
N ILE A 18 -12.33 -6.90 10.07
CA ILE A 18 -10.98 -7.31 10.48
C ILE A 18 -9.93 -6.36 9.91
N ILE A 19 -10.00 -6.05 8.60
CA ILE A 19 -9.04 -5.13 7.97
C ILE A 19 -9.18 -3.72 8.54
N SER A 20 -10.41 -3.20 8.62
CA SER A 20 -10.64 -1.83 9.09
C SER A 20 -10.14 -1.66 10.53
N SER A 21 -10.50 -2.56 11.45
CA SER A 21 -10.03 -2.49 12.83
C SER A 21 -8.51 -2.66 12.93
N SER A 22 -7.93 -3.64 12.23
CA SER A 22 -6.49 -3.90 12.30
C SER A 22 -5.67 -2.73 11.77
N MET A 23 -5.98 -2.24 10.56
CA MET A 23 -5.26 -1.13 9.94
C MET A 23 -5.42 0.18 10.73
N PHE A 24 -6.58 0.38 11.36
CA PHE A 24 -6.79 1.52 12.26
C PHE A 24 -5.88 1.44 13.50
N ILE A 25 -5.78 0.26 14.13
CA ILE A 25 -4.93 0.04 15.30
C ILE A 25 -3.44 0.15 14.93
N TYR A 26 -3.00 -0.48 13.84
CA TYR A 26 -1.62 -0.39 13.37
C TYR A 26 -1.24 1.04 13.00
N GLY A 27 -2.10 1.76 12.28
CA GLY A 27 -1.81 3.13 11.89
C GLY A 27 -1.70 4.08 13.08
N LEU A 28 -2.50 3.88 14.13
CA LEU A 28 -2.41 4.66 15.38
C LEU A 28 -1.18 4.31 16.21
N SER A 29 -0.64 3.09 16.09
CA SER A 29 0.54 2.68 16.88
C SER A 29 1.87 3.11 16.25
N LYS A 30 1.93 3.36 14.93
CA LYS A 30 3.16 3.77 14.23
C LYS A 30 3.97 4.91 14.88
N PRO A 31 3.38 6.00 15.44
CA PRO A 31 4.14 7.09 16.04
C PRO A 31 4.96 6.67 17.26
N THR A 32 4.45 5.72 18.05
CA THR A 32 5.05 5.27 19.32
C THR A 32 5.73 3.91 19.20
N GLN A 33 5.44 3.15 18.15
CA GLN A 33 5.95 1.80 17.93
C GLN A 33 7.49 1.70 17.86
N PHE A 34 8.17 2.79 17.45
CA PHE A 34 9.61 2.80 17.19
C PHE A 34 10.42 3.66 18.17
N GLU A 35 9.85 4.05 19.30
CA GLU A 35 10.51 4.95 20.26
C GLU A 35 11.62 4.30 21.08
N ASN A 36 11.73 2.97 21.06
CA ASN A 36 12.56 2.22 22.00
C ASN A 36 13.73 1.50 21.32
N THR A 37 14.53 2.25 20.56
CA THR A 37 15.78 1.73 19.98
C THR A 37 16.92 1.99 20.96
N GLY A 38 17.32 0.96 21.71
CA GLY A 38 18.43 1.04 22.67
C GLY A 38 19.75 1.52 22.02
N ASN A 39 20.72 1.89 22.85
CA ASN A 39 22.05 2.27 22.37
C ASN A 39 22.75 1.07 21.72
N PHE A 40 22.69 0.99 20.40
CA PHE A 40 23.36 -0.07 19.64
C PHE A 40 24.78 0.38 19.28
N ALA A 41 25.78 -0.23 19.92
CA ALA A 41 27.18 0.12 19.74
C ALA A 41 27.77 -0.33 18.38
N ASN A 42 27.15 -1.28 17.67
CA ASN A 42 27.64 -1.76 16.38
C ASN A 42 26.49 -2.15 15.43
N ILE A 43 26.43 -1.50 14.27
CA ILE A 43 25.36 -1.68 13.27
C ILE A 43 25.47 -3.04 12.57
N SER A 44 26.69 -3.55 12.39
CA SER A 44 26.96 -4.81 11.67
C SER A 44 26.48 -6.07 12.39
N THR A 45 26.16 -5.97 13.69
CA THR A 45 25.67 -7.09 14.51
C THR A 45 24.16 -7.06 14.73
N LEU A 46 23.45 -6.07 14.15
CA LEU A 46 22.01 -5.92 14.36
C LEU A 46 21.20 -6.97 13.60
N SER A 47 20.12 -7.43 14.23
CA SER A 47 19.10 -8.18 13.50
C SER A 47 18.36 -7.27 12.51
N GLY A 48 17.76 -7.86 11.47
CA GLY A 48 17.00 -7.09 10.49
C GLY A 48 15.87 -6.26 11.12
N GLN A 49 15.19 -6.80 12.13
CA GLN A 49 14.16 -6.09 12.89
C GLN A 49 14.75 -4.89 13.66
N GLN A 50 15.90 -5.04 14.33
CA GLN A 50 16.54 -3.93 15.04
C GLN A 50 16.95 -2.82 14.07
N LEU A 51 17.52 -3.19 12.92
CA LEU A 51 17.90 -2.23 11.89
C LEU A 51 16.68 -1.46 11.34
N MET A 52 15.57 -2.15 11.08
CA MET A 52 14.31 -1.52 10.69
C MET A 52 13.79 -0.56 11.77
N TRP A 53 13.82 -0.97 13.04
CA TRP A 53 13.33 -0.12 14.14
C TRP A 53 14.18 1.14 14.32
N ILE A 54 15.51 1.05 14.15
CA ILE A 54 16.40 2.22 14.13
C ILE A 54 16.07 3.14 12.95
N PHE A 55 15.89 2.58 11.74
CA PHE A 55 15.52 3.35 10.56
C PHE A 55 14.20 4.13 10.76
N TYR A 56 13.18 3.44 11.28
CA TYR A 56 11.88 4.04 11.58
C TYR A 56 11.91 5.00 12.77
N GLY A 57 12.80 4.76 13.75
CA GLY A 57 13.02 5.62 14.92
C GLY A 57 13.78 6.90 14.61
N TYR A 58 14.72 6.86 13.66
CA TYR A 58 15.51 8.04 13.24
C TYR A 58 14.63 9.15 12.68
N SER A 59 13.65 8.81 11.85
CA SER A 59 12.65 9.76 11.33
C SER A 59 11.25 9.19 11.45
N LYS A 60 10.54 9.62 12.49
CA LYS A 60 9.13 9.23 12.74
C LYS A 60 8.18 9.65 11.63
N THR A 61 8.58 10.57 10.75
CA THR A 61 7.74 11.04 9.63
C THR A 61 7.38 9.90 8.68
N TYR A 62 8.33 9.02 8.34
CA TYR A 62 8.08 7.91 7.41
C TYR A 62 7.05 6.89 7.95
N PRO A 63 7.17 6.35 9.19
CA PRO A 63 6.16 5.46 9.74
C PRO A 63 4.82 6.16 10.00
N ILE A 64 4.82 7.46 10.33
CA ILE A 64 3.58 8.25 10.46
C ILE A 64 2.84 8.34 9.12
N ILE A 65 3.54 8.59 8.01
CA ILE A 65 2.91 8.63 6.68
C ILE A 65 2.28 7.27 6.35
N ILE A 66 3.01 6.17 6.61
CA ILE A 66 2.45 4.82 6.44
C ILE A 66 1.17 4.66 7.28
N GLY A 67 1.22 5.03 8.56
CA GLY A 67 0.07 4.92 9.46
C GLY A 67 -1.13 5.79 9.04
N LEU A 68 -0.89 6.97 8.48
CA LEU A 68 -1.96 7.82 7.92
C LEU A 68 -2.67 7.12 6.75
N PHE A 69 -1.93 6.46 5.85
CA PHE A 69 -2.53 5.71 4.76
C PHE A 69 -3.24 4.43 5.25
N GLU A 70 -2.73 3.77 6.29
CA GLU A 70 -3.43 2.65 6.95
C GLU A 70 -4.78 3.11 7.54
N ILE A 71 -4.81 4.25 8.25
CA ILE A 71 -6.04 4.82 8.81
C ILE A 71 -7.00 5.27 7.68
N LEU A 72 -6.49 5.95 6.66
CA LEU A 72 -7.31 6.38 5.53
C LEU A 72 -7.95 5.20 4.81
N GLY A 73 -7.18 4.14 4.58
CA GLY A 73 -7.67 2.89 4.02
C GLY A 73 -8.69 2.20 4.92
N ALA A 74 -8.43 2.15 6.23
CA ALA A 74 -9.31 1.58 7.24
C ALA A 74 -10.68 2.26 7.29
N LEU A 75 -10.74 3.58 7.15
CA LEU A 75 -11.99 4.34 7.15
C LEU A 75 -12.72 4.20 5.81
N THR A 76 -12.00 4.30 4.70
CA THR A 76 -12.62 4.28 3.35
C THR A 76 -13.16 2.90 2.96
N ILE A 77 -12.63 1.80 3.50
CA ILE A 77 -13.13 0.43 3.21
C ILE A 77 -14.55 0.17 3.77
N LEU A 78 -14.95 0.90 4.83
CA LEU A 78 -16.26 0.78 5.46
C LEU A 78 -17.39 1.25 4.53
N PHE A 79 -17.12 2.29 3.72
CA PHE A 79 -18.12 2.85 2.82
C PHE A 79 -18.08 2.15 1.46
N ARG A 80 -19.23 1.60 1.05
CA ARG A 80 -19.38 0.86 -0.21
C ARG A 80 -18.89 1.63 -1.45
N LYS A 81 -19.04 2.97 -1.46
CA LYS A 81 -18.63 3.82 -2.59
C LYS A 81 -17.11 3.97 -2.71
N THR A 82 -16.39 3.99 -1.59
CA THR A 82 -14.93 4.20 -1.54
C THR A 82 -14.15 2.91 -1.27
N ARG A 83 -14.84 1.77 -1.18
CA ARG A 83 -14.25 0.51 -0.74
C ARG A 83 -13.09 0.05 -1.61
N ILE A 84 -13.25 0.07 -2.93
CA ILE A 84 -12.18 -0.32 -3.86
C ILE A 84 -10.98 0.62 -3.71
N PHE A 85 -11.22 1.92 -3.53
CA PHE A 85 -10.15 2.88 -3.28
C PHE A 85 -9.39 2.57 -1.98
N GLY A 86 -10.11 2.28 -0.89
CA GLY A 86 -9.51 1.83 0.37
C GLY A 86 -8.69 0.54 0.21
N CYS A 87 -9.23 -0.45 -0.50
CA CYS A 87 -8.50 -1.69 -0.81
C CYS A 87 -7.20 -1.43 -1.59
N LEU A 88 -7.20 -0.50 -2.54
CA LEU A 88 -6.01 -0.15 -3.33
C LEU A 88 -4.95 0.54 -2.46
N ILE A 89 -5.33 1.53 -1.65
CA ILE A 89 -4.42 2.19 -0.70
C ILE A 89 -3.77 1.16 0.21
N LEU A 90 -4.59 0.33 0.86
CA LEU A 90 -4.10 -0.68 1.81
C LEU A 90 -3.24 -1.74 1.13
N THR A 91 -3.56 -2.14 -0.10
CA THR A 91 -2.72 -3.06 -0.87
C THR A 91 -1.35 -2.46 -1.13
N THR A 92 -1.26 -1.19 -1.53
CA THR A 92 0.03 -0.53 -1.76
C THR A 92 0.87 -0.48 -0.48
N ILE A 93 0.25 -0.14 0.66
CA ILE A 93 0.94 -0.09 1.94
C ILE A 93 1.36 -1.49 2.42
N LEU A 94 0.47 -2.47 2.37
CA LEU A 94 0.77 -3.83 2.81
C LEU A 94 1.82 -4.51 1.94
N ILE A 95 1.83 -4.29 0.62
CA ILE A 95 2.91 -4.80 -0.23
C ILE A 95 4.27 -4.22 0.21
N ASN A 96 4.33 -2.93 0.51
CA ASN A 96 5.55 -2.31 1.03
C ASN A 96 5.99 -2.99 2.34
N ILE A 97 5.08 -3.14 3.31
CA ILE A 97 5.34 -3.78 4.60
C ILE A 97 5.76 -5.24 4.42
N ILE A 98 5.07 -6.02 3.58
CA ILE A 98 5.38 -7.43 3.31
C ILE A 98 6.79 -7.57 2.74
N ILE A 99 7.17 -6.73 1.78
CA ILE A 99 8.51 -6.75 1.19
C ILE A 99 9.56 -6.49 2.26
N GLN A 100 9.35 -5.46 3.09
CA GLN A 100 10.26 -5.14 4.18
C GLN A 100 10.34 -6.26 5.22
N ASP A 101 9.21 -6.76 5.69
CA ASP A 101 9.16 -7.83 6.69
C ASP A 101 9.83 -9.11 6.18
N TYR A 102 9.68 -9.43 4.89
CA TYR A 102 10.36 -10.56 4.28
C TYR A 102 11.88 -10.35 4.19
N ILE A 103 12.34 -9.22 3.67
CA ILE A 103 13.77 -8.93 3.51
C ILE A 103 14.49 -8.87 4.86
N PHE A 104 13.85 -8.28 5.88
CA PHE A 104 14.43 -8.09 7.20
C PHE A 104 14.08 -9.21 8.20
N ASN A 105 13.47 -10.31 7.74
CA ASN A 105 13.08 -11.48 8.54
C ASN A 105 12.27 -11.11 9.81
N ILE A 106 11.25 -10.28 9.64
CA ILE A 106 10.37 -9.83 10.72
C ILE A 106 9.22 -10.80 10.95
N VAL A 107 8.95 -11.11 12.22
CA VAL A 107 7.91 -12.07 12.64
C VAL A 107 6.50 -11.66 12.21
N ALA A 108 6.25 -10.35 12.04
CA ALA A 108 4.96 -9.77 11.65
C ALA A 108 4.53 -10.07 10.20
N LEU A 109 5.42 -10.66 9.37
CA LEU A 109 5.16 -10.98 7.96
C LEU A 109 3.84 -11.75 7.75
N SER A 110 3.59 -12.77 8.58
CA SER A 110 2.40 -13.61 8.48
C SER A 110 1.10 -12.82 8.63
N SER A 111 1.08 -11.84 9.54
CA SER A 111 -0.08 -10.97 9.75
C SER A 111 -0.30 -10.07 8.53
N ALA A 112 0.76 -9.48 7.99
CA ALA A 112 0.66 -8.62 6.81
C ALA A 112 0.12 -9.40 5.58
N ILE A 113 0.61 -10.63 5.37
CA ILE A 113 0.10 -11.52 4.31
C ILE A 113 -1.38 -11.86 4.54
N TYR A 114 -1.76 -12.18 5.78
CA TYR A 114 -3.15 -12.47 6.12
C TYR A 114 -4.09 -11.30 5.77
N TYR A 115 -3.72 -10.06 6.13
CA TYR A 115 -4.51 -8.88 5.78
C TYR A 115 -4.58 -8.66 4.27
N GLN A 116 -3.48 -8.87 3.55
CA GLN A 116 -3.46 -8.78 2.09
C GLN A 116 -4.42 -9.79 1.44
N ILE A 117 -4.49 -11.02 1.96
CA ILE A 117 -5.43 -12.04 1.49
C ILE A 117 -6.87 -11.60 1.72
N LEU A 118 -7.19 -11.05 2.89
CA LEU A 118 -8.53 -10.53 3.17
C LEU A 118 -8.93 -9.39 2.20
N ILE A 119 -7.99 -8.52 1.83
CA ILE A 119 -8.26 -7.44 0.87
C ILE A 119 -8.56 -8.03 -0.52
N ILE A 120 -7.79 -9.05 -0.93
CA ILE A 120 -8.04 -9.76 -2.19
C ILE A 120 -9.43 -10.40 -2.16
N ILE A 121 -9.84 -11.00 -1.04
CA ILE A 121 -11.20 -11.54 -0.88
C ILE A 121 -12.24 -10.44 -1.10
N ILE A 122 -12.10 -9.27 -0.46
CA ILE A 122 -13.03 -8.13 -0.66
C ILE A 122 -13.08 -7.73 -2.14
N LEU A 123 -11.94 -7.62 -2.81
CA LEU A 123 -11.88 -7.27 -4.24
C LEU A 123 -12.53 -8.33 -5.15
N ILE A 124 -12.44 -9.61 -4.79
CA ILE A 124 -13.14 -10.69 -5.48
C ILE A 124 -14.66 -10.55 -5.31
N PHE A 125 -15.13 -10.21 -4.12
CA PHE A 125 -16.56 -9.93 -3.89
C PHE A 125 -17.05 -8.71 -4.68
N ASP A 126 -16.22 -7.67 -4.81
CA ASP A 126 -16.52 -6.44 -5.56
C ASP A 126 -16.08 -6.51 -7.04
N TYR A 127 -15.83 -7.70 -7.58
CA TYR A 127 -15.24 -7.90 -8.91
C TYR A 127 -16.01 -7.18 -10.04
N SER A 128 -17.35 -7.10 -9.96
CA SER A 128 -18.17 -6.39 -10.95
C SER A 128 -17.84 -4.89 -11.00
N GLU A 129 -17.63 -4.26 -9.85
CA GLU A 129 -17.26 -2.85 -9.74
C GLU A 129 -15.80 -2.64 -10.13
N VAL A 130 -14.90 -3.53 -9.70
CA VAL A 130 -13.49 -3.53 -10.13
C VAL A 130 -13.39 -3.58 -11.66
N LYS A 131 -14.14 -4.49 -12.31
CA LYS A 131 -14.15 -4.62 -13.77
C LYS A 131 -14.67 -3.36 -14.47
N LYS A 132 -15.67 -2.68 -13.91
CA LYS A 132 -16.17 -1.40 -14.45
C LYS A 132 -15.10 -0.32 -14.37
N ILE A 133 -14.44 -0.18 -13.22
CA ILE A 133 -13.34 0.79 -13.03
C ILE A 133 -12.21 0.50 -14.00
N MET A 134 -11.76 -0.75 -14.10
CA MET A 134 -10.73 -1.15 -15.05
C MET A 134 -11.14 -0.84 -16.49
N LYS A 135 -12.37 -1.18 -16.89
CA LYS A 135 -12.87 -0.83 -18.24
C LYS A 135 -12.84 0.68 -18.48
N SER A 136 -13.20 1.49 -17.48
CA SER A 136 -13.17 2.95 -17.60
C SER A 136 -11.75 3.52 -17.65
N LEU A 137 -10.79 2.92 -16.93
CA LEU A 137 -9.39 3.34 -16.94
C LEU A 137 -8.70 3.02 -18.27
N PHE A 138 -9.04 1.87 -18.86
CA PHE A 138 -8.45 1.39 -20.11
C PHE A 138 -9.31 1.65 -21.35
N SER A 139 -10.51 2.23 -21.20
CA SER A 139 -11.29 2.68 -22.34
C SER A 139 -10.57 3.87 -22.99
N SER A 140 -10.06 3.65 -24.19
CA SER A 140 -9.41 4.67 -24.99
C SER A 140 -10.45 5.72 -25.39
N ALA A 141 -10.53 6.82 -24.63
CA ALA A 141 -11.18 8.02 -25.09
C ALA A 141 -10.35 8.57 -26.26
N GLY A 142 -10.78 8.26 -27.49
CA GLY A 142 -10.28 8.82 -28.76
C GLY A 142 -8.85 9.36 -28.73
N LYS A 143 -7.84 8.50 -28.47
CA LYS A 143 -6.45 8.94 -28.53
C LYS A 143 -6.16 9.44 -29.95
N SER A 144 -5.87 10.74 -30.06
CA SER A 144 -5.47 11.37 -31.32
C SER A 144 -4.31 10.60 -31.96
N LYS A 145 -4.22 10.61 -33.29
CA LYS A 145 -3.10 9.98 -34.02
C LYS A 145 -1.78 10.53 -33.48
N ILE A 146 -0.97 9.66 -32.88
CA ILE A 146 0.30 10.01 -32.30
C ILE A 146 1.29 10.31 -33.44
N ASN A 147 1.85 11.52 -33.44
CA ASN A 147 2.91 11.89 -34.39
C ASN A 147 4.28 11.47 -33.82
N ILE A 148 4.85 10.40 -34.35
CA ILE A 148 6.15 9.85 -33.92
C ILE A 148 7.27 10.88 -33.99
N PHE A 149 7.24 11.78 -34.98
CA PHE A 149 8.25 12.84 -35.10
C PHE A 149 8.25 13.78 -33.88
N VAL A 150 7.07 14.14 -33.39
CA VAL A 150 6.91 14.97 -32.18
C VAL A 150 7.44 14.24 -30.95
N ILE A 151 7.21 12.93 -30.83
CA ILE A 151 7.76 12.12 -29.73
C ILE A 151 9.29 12.12 -29.76
N VAL A 152 9.90 11.92 -30.93
CA VAL A 152 11.36 11.89 -31.06
C VAL A 152 11.97 13.24 -30.67
N ILE A 153 11.39 14.35 -31.14
CA ILE A 153 11.84 15.70 -30.73
C ILE A 153 11.68 15.90 -29.23
N ALA A 154 10.52 15.57 -28.67
CA ALA A 154 10.26 15.70 -27.23
C ALA A 154 11.24 14.86 -26.40
N LEU A 155 11.60 13.66 -26.88
CA LEU A 155 12.56 12.79 -26.23
C LEU A 155 13.98 13.39 -26.26
N ILE A 156 14.42 13.94 -27.40
CA ILE A 156 15.73 14.62 -27.51
C ILE A 156 15.79 15.82 -26.55
N ILE A 157 14.74 16.65 -26.54
CA ILE A 157 14.65 17.80 -25.62
C ILE A 157 14.71 17.33 -24.17
N ALA A 158 13.95 16.30 -23.81
CA ALA A 158 13.95 15.75 -22.46
C ALA A 158 15.34 15.23 -22.04
N LEU A 159 16.08 14.57 -22.95
CA LEU A 159 17.44 14.12 -22.68
C LEU A 159 18.43 15.28 -22.50
N ILE A 160 18.33 16.34 -23.31
CA ILE A 160 19.17 17.54 -23.16
C ILE A 160 18.90 18.20 -21.80
N LEU A 161 17.62 18.41 -21.44
CA LEU A 161 17.25 19.00 -20.16
C LEU A 161 17.78 18.17 -18.99
N LYS A 162 17.64 16.84 -19.05
CA LYS A 162 18.16 15.93 -18.03
C LYS A 162 19.69 15.96 -17.92
N PHE A 163 20.39 16.11 -19.04
CA PHE A 163 21.84 16.27 -19.04
C PHE A 163 22.29 17.56 -18.31
N TYR A 164 21.55 18.65 -18.47
CA TYR A 164 21.83 19.91 -17.77
C TYR A 164 21.46 19.85 -16.29
N GLU A 165 20.35 19.22 -15.91
CA GLU A 165 19.97 18.97 -14.51
C GLU A 165 21.12 18.28 -13.76
N THR A 166 21.75 17.27 -14.39
CA THR A 166 22.86 16.50 -13.81
C THR A 166 24.15 17.32 -13.61
N LYS A 167 24.27 18.51 -14.22
CA LYS A 167 25.44 19.39 -14.07
C LYS A 167 25.22 20.55 -13.10
N ILE A 168 23.97 20.79 -12.69
CA ILE A 168 23.60 21.88 -11.77
C ILE A 168 23.64 21.41 -10.31
N ILE A 169 23.57 20.09 -10.08
CA ILE A 169 23.75 19.41 -8.78
C ILE A 169 25.22 19.03 -8.62
#